data_AF-D7RAD6-F1
#
_entry.id   AF-D7RAD6-F1
#
_cell.length_a   1.000
_cell.length_b   1.000
_cell.length_c   1.000
_cell.angle_alpha   90.00
_cell.angle_beta   90.00
_cell.angle_gamma   90.00
#
_symmetry.space_group_name_H-M   'P 1'
#
loop_
_entity.id
_entity.type
_entity.pdbx_description
1 polymer ?
#
loop_
_entity_poly.entity_id
_entity_poly.type
_entity_poly.pdbx_seq_one_letter_code
_entity_poly.pdbx_strand_id
1 'polypeptide(L)'
;GRAACRALRTELPLPARDTDYSEAQRNAMPPVSWPLVRTHAGSGRKFLFIGAHASHIEGRPVAEGRMLLAELLEHATQREFVYRHRWNVGDLVMWDNR
;
A
#
# COMPACT_ATOMS: atom_id res chain seq x y z
N GLY A 1 -8.84 -14.55 -18.99
CA GLY A 1 -8.67 -14.55 -17.53
C GLY A 1 -7.32 -13.99 -17.20
N ARG A 2 -7.24 -12.88 -16.46
CA ARG A 2 -5.97 -12.34 -15.96
C ARG A 2 -5.97 -12.58 -14.46
N ALA A 3 -5.09 -13.45 -13.99
CA ALA A 3 -4.82 -13.60 -12.56
C ALA A 3 -4.52 -12.20 -12.01
N ALA A 4 -5.37 -11.70 -11.13
CA ALA A 4 -5.15 -10.42 -10.49
C ALA A 4 -3.83 -10.55 -9.72
N CYS A 5 -2.83 -9.78 -10.11
CA CYS A 5 -1.57 -9.72 -9.37
C CYS A 5 -1.92 -9.21 -7.97
N ARG A 6 -1.74 -10.07 -6.97
CA ARG A 6 -2.07 -9.79 -5.57
C ARG A 6 -0.77 -9.54 -4.82
N ALA A 7 -0.75 -8.52 -3.99
CA ALA A 7 0.32 -8.30 -3.04
C ALA A 7 -0.17 -8.72 -1.65
N LEU A 8 0.68 -9.47 -0.95
CA LEU A 8 0.49 -9.71 0.46
C LEU A 8 0.82 -8.42 1.20
N ARG A 9 -0.23 -7.75 1.67
CA ARG A 9 -0.13 -6.69 2.64
C ARG A 9 0.02 -7.37 4.00
N THR A 10 1.25 -7.46 4.45
CA THR A 10 1.44 -7.54 5.88
C THR A 10 1.04 -6.17 6.41
N GLU A 11 0.10 -6.07 7.34
CA GLU A 11 0.20 -4.99 8.32
C GLU A 11 1.40 -5.27 9.22
N LEU A 12 2.59 -5.44 8.61
CA LEU A 12 3.81 -5.24 9.34
C LEU A 12 3.94 -3.72 9.45
N PRO A 13 4.20 -3.24 10.67
CA PRO A 13 4.31 -1.83 10.94
C PRO A 13 5.48 -1.26 10.15
N LEU A 14 5.33 0.01 9.80
CA LEU A 14 6.33 0.84 9.13
C LEU A 14 7.74 0.59 9.73
N PRO A 15 8.81 0.57 8.91
CA PRO A 15 10.15 0.59 9.47
C PRO A 15 10.35 1.95 10.16
N ALA A 16 10.60 1.90 11.48
CA ALA A 16 10.57 2.99 12.47
C ALA A 16 9.14 3.31 12.97
N ARG A 17 8.68 2.76 14.10
CA ARG A 17 9.26 3.01 15.43
C ARG A 17 9.09 1.92 16.49
N ASP A 18 8.32 0.87 16.28
CA ASP A 18 8.14 -0.19 17.28
C ASP A 18 8.21 -1.56 16.61
N THR A 19 9.29 -2.31 16.83
CA THR A 19 9.37 -3.73 16.45
C THR A 19 8.86 -4.66 17.55
N ASP A 20 8.45 -4.10 18.69
CA ASP A 20 8.14 -4.83 19.92
C ASP A 20 6.65 -5.19 20.02
N TYR A 21 6.14 -5.89 19.01
CA TYR A 21 4.82 -6.51 19.13
C TYR A 21 4.93 -7.79 19.94
N SER A 22 4.01 -8.00 20.88
CA SER A 22 3.82 -9.30 21.51
C SER A 22 3.34 -10.33 20.49
N GLU A 23 3.50 -11.61 20.81
CA GLU A 23 2.99 -12.70 19.97
C GLU A 23 1.47 -12.64 19.81
N ALA A 24 0.76 -12.23 20.87
CA ALA A 24 -0.69 -12.01 20.82
C ALA A 24 -1.08 -10.92 19.82
N GLN A 25 -0.36 -9.80 19.78
CA GLN A 25 -0.62 -8.72 18.81
C GLN A 25 -0.35 -9.16 17.37
N ARG A 26 0.74 -9.93 17.13
CA ARG A 26 1.02 -10.50 15.80
C ARG A 26 -0.09 -11.44 15.34
N ASN A 27 -0.57 -12.30 16.24
CA ASN A 27 -1.66 -13.24 15.93
C ASN A 27 -3.00 -12.54 15.66
N ALA A 28 -3.22 -11.37 16.28
CA ALA A 28 -4.41 -10.55 16.02
C ALA A 28 -4.36 -9.81 14.66
N MET A 29 -3.19 -9.73 14.02
CA MET A 29 -2.97 -9.02 12.75
C MET A 29 -2.34 -9.95 11.70
N PRO A 30 -3.06 -10.99 11.26
CA PRO A 30 -2.52 -11.89 10.24
C PRO A 30 -2.27 -11.12 8.92
N PRO A 31 -1.26 -11.52 8.12
CA PRO A 31 -1.06 -10.96 6.79
C PRO A 31 -2.30 -11.14 5.91
N VAL A 32 -2.62 -10.12 5.10
CA VAL A 32 -3.79 -10.13 4.23
C VAL A 32 -3.38 -9.92 2.78
N SER A 33 -3.95 -10.71 1.87
CA SER A 33 -3.74 -10.58 0.44
C SER A 33 -4.69 -9.54 -0.18
N TRP A 34 -4.14 -8.55 -0.88
CA TRP A 34 -4.90 -7.50 -1.56
C TRP A 34 -4.54 -7.42 -3.05
N PRO A 35 -5.49 -7.09 -3.94
CA PRO A 35 -5.19 -6.84 -5.36
C PRO A 35 -4.28 -5.61 -5.52
N LEU A 36 -3.26 -5.70 -6.37
CA LEU A 36 -2.40 -4.55 -6.70
C LEU A 36 -3.14 -3.45 -7.48
N VAL A 37 -4.13 -3.84 -8.27
CA VAL A 37 -5.00 -2.91 -9.00
C VAL A 37 -6.42 -3.09 -8.49
N ARG A 38 -7.01 -2.01 -8.02
CA ARG A 38 -8.39 -1.94 -7.57
C ARG A 38 -9.20 -1.00 -8.46
N THR A 39 -10.52 -1.13 -8.39
CA THR A 39 -11.46 -0.27 -9.10
C THR A 39 -12.25 0.54 -8.06
N HIS A 40 -12.23 1.86 -8.19
CA HIS A 40 -12.97 2.75 -7.29
C HIS A 40 -14.48 2.61 -7.53
N ALA A 41 -15.23 2.27 -6.48
CA ALA A 41 -16.65 1.90 -6.59
C ALA A 41 -17.54 3.03 -7.12
N GLY A 42 -17.21 4.30 -6.83
CA GLY A 42 -18.01 5.44 -7.28
C GLY A 42 -17.69 5.93 -8.69
N SER A 43 -16.42 5.88 -9.11
CA SER A 43 -15.97 6.49 -10.37
C SER A 43 -15.54 5.49 -11.44
N GLY A 44 -15.42 4.20 -11.11
CA GLY A 44 -14.95 3.15 -12.02
C GLY A 44 -13.46 3.25 -12.39
N ARG A 45 -12.74 4.26 -11.89
CA ARG A 45 -11.30 4.44 -12.15
C ARG A 45 -10.50 3.32 -11.51
N LYS A 46 -9.47 2.86 -12.22
CA LYS A 46 -8.48 1.94 -11.67
C LYS A 46 -7.41 2.72 -10.92
N PHE A 47 -6.89 2.14 -9.84
CA PHE A 47 -5.81 2.71 -9.06
C PHE A 47 -4.91 1.60 -8.50
N LEU A 48 -3.67 1.98 -8.15
CA LEU A 48 -2.69 1.10 -7.55
C LEU A 48 -2.90 1.06 -6.03
N PHE A 49 -3.09 -0.13 -5.47
CA PHE A 49 -3.16 -0.34 -4.03
C PHE A 49 -1.81 -0.81 -3.51
N ILE A 50 -0.88 0.13 -3.42
CA ILE A 50 0.53 -0.07 -3.05
C ILE A 50 0.91 0.87 -1.89
N GLY A 51 1.99 0.56 -1.18
CA GLY A 51 2.49 1.40 -0.10
C GLY A 51 3.47 0.64 0.80
N ALA A 52 3.92 1.29 1.87
CA ALA A 52 4.94 0.76 2.77
C ALA A 52 4.58 -0.60 3.43
N HIS A 53 3.30 -0.96 3.46
CA HIS A 53 2.81 -2.22 4.05
C HIS A 53 2.80 -3.40 3.06
N ALA A 54 3.08 -3.18 1.77
CA ALA A 54 3.17 -4.26 0.80
C ALA A 54 4.48 -5.03 1.01
N SER A 55 4.40 -6.33 1.35
CA SER A 55 5.59 -7.13 1.67
C SER A 55 6.24 -7.79 0.46
N HIS A 56 5.40 -8.41 -0.38
CA HIS A 56 5.77 -9.12 -1.59
C HIS A 56 4.52 -9.38 -2.45
N ILE A 57 4.76 -9.83 -3.68
CA ILE A 57 3.72 -10.19 -4.64
C ILE A 57 3.55 -11.70 -4.63
N GLU A 58 2.31 -12.16 -4.49
CA GLU A 58 1.97 -13.59 -4.51
C GLU A 58 2.34 -14.21 -5.86
N GLY A 59 2.90 -15.42 -5.82
CA GLY A 59 3.28 -16.15 -7.03
C GLY A 59 4.52 -15.62 -7.75
N ARG A 60 5.28 -14.70 -7.12
CA ARG A 60 6.58 -14.23 -7.62
C ARG A 60 7.70 -14.52 -6.62
N PRO A 61 8.95 -14.70 -7.09
CA PRO A 61 10.11 -14.64 -6.20
C PRO A 61 10.11 -13.35 -5.38
N VAL A 62 10.40 -13.45 -4.08
CA VAL A 62 10.30 -12.32 -3.14
C VAL A 62 11.12 -11.11 -3.60
N ALA A 63 12.34 -11.34 -4.09
CA ALA A 63 13.21 -10.28 -4.60
C ALA A 63 12.58 -9.54 -5.80
N GLU A 64 12.11 -10.29 -6.80
CA GLU A 64 11.45 -9.72 -7.98
C GLU A 64 10.16 -8.96 -7.61
N GLY A 65 9.35 -9.53 -6.71
CA GLY A 65 8.13 -8.88 -6.25
C GLY A 65 8.41 -7.55 -5.54
N ARG A 66 9.46 -7.50 -4.71
CA ARG A 66 9.88 -6.28 -4.02
C ARG A 66 10.44 -5.22 -4.98
N MET A 67 11.22 -5.63 -5.98
CA MET A 67 11.70 -4.71 -7.01
C MET A 67 10.54 -4.05 -7.75
N LEU A 68 9.55 -4.83 -8.18
CA LEU A 68 8.37 -4.29 -8.86
C LEU A 68 7.55 -3.35 -7.95
N LEU A 69 7.38 -3.69 -6.66
CA LEU A 69 6.71 -2.81 -5.70
C LEU A 69 7.45 -1.48 -5.54
N ALA A 70 8.79 -1.50 -5.50
CA ALA A 70 9.61 -0.30 -5.40
C ALA A 70 9.47 0.59 -6.65
N GLU A 71 9.55 0.01 -7.85
CA GLU A 71 9.35 0.74 -9.12
C GLU A 71 7.96 1.39 -9.20
N LEU A 72 6.91 0.66 -8.82
CA LEU A 72 5.55 1.19 -8.81
C LEU A 72 5.39 2.32 -7.78
N LEU A 73 6.01 2.20 -6.62
CA LEU A 73 5.96 3.25 -5.59
C LEU A 73 6.72 4.51 -6.04
N GLU A 74 7.88 4.34 -6.66
CA GLU A 74 8.65 5.44 -7.24
C GLU A 74 7.84 6.16 -8.31
N HIS A 75 7.20 5.42 -9.22
CA HIS A 75 6.33 6.00 -10.24
C HIS A 75 5.14 6.76 -9.62
N ALA A 76 4.41 6.14 -8.67
CA ALA A 76 3.23 6.73 -8.06
C ALA A 76 3.51 7.98 -7.20
N THR A 77 4.78 8.21 -6.83
CA THR A 77 5.21 9.35 -6.01
C THR A 77 5.96 10.43 -6.80
N GLN A 78 5.98 10.33 -8.13
CA GLN A 78 6.47 11.41 -9.01
C GLN A 78 5.68 12.71 -8.80
N ARG A 79 6.34 13.86 -9.02
CA ARG A 79 5.79 15.18 -8.70
C ARG A 79 4.45 15.46 -9.38
N GLU A 80 4.22 14.92 -10.57
CA GLU A 80 2.97 15.07 -11.33
C GLU A 80 1.75 14.37 -10.69
N PHE A 81 1.98 13.40 -9.79
CA PHE A 81 0.93 12.67 -9.08
C PHE A 81 0.76 13.12 -7.61
N VAL A 82 1.60 14.06 -7.15
CA VAL A 82 1.63 14.48 -5.74
C VAL A 82 0.97 15.84 -5.56
N TYR A 83 -0.08 15.84 -4.74
CA TYR A 83 -0.59 17.07 -4.13
C TYR A 83 0.15 17.36 -2.82
N ARG A 84 0.72 18.55 -2.68
CA ARG A 84 1.36 19.02 -1.44
C ARG A 84 0.52 20.13 -0.80
N HIS A 85 -0.13 19.81 0.31
CA HIS A 85 -0.92 20.77 1.08
C HIS A 85 -0.03 21.72 1.89
N ARG A 86 -0.37 23.02 1.91
CA ARG A 86 0.23 24.02 2.80
C ARG A 86 -0.81 24.38 3.85
N TRP A 87 -0.61 23.89 5.08
CA TRP A 87 -1.53 24.05 6.19
C TRP A 87 -1.65 25.50 6.66
N ASN A 88 -2.87 25.89 7.01
CA ASN A 88 -3.20 27.11 7.75
C ASN A 88 -4.09 26.77 8.94
N VAL A 89 -4.16 27.69 9.90
CA VAL A 89 -5.04 27.54 11.07
C VAL A 89 -6.49 27.48 10.58
N GLY A 90 -7.20 26.41 10.96
CA GLY A 90 -8.59 26.17 10.60
C GLY A 90 -8.78 25.26 9.38
N ASP A 91 -7.71 24.84 8.70
CA ASP A 91 -7.83 23.91 7.57
C ASP A 91 -8.29 22.52 8.02
N LEU A 92 -9.22 21.94 7.26
CA LEU A 92 -9.60 20.53 7.33
C LEU A 92 -9.39 19.92 5.94
N VAL A 93 -8.56 18.88 5.88
CA VAL A 93 -8.32 18.11 4.66
C VAL A 93 -8.92 16.72 4.85
N MET A 94 -9.78 16.33 3.91
CA MET A 94 -10.31 14.97 3.81
C MET A 94 -9.80 14.35 2.51
N TRP A 95 -9.40 13.09 2.56
CA TRP A 95 -8.94 12.35 1.38
C TRP A 95 -9.49 10.92 1.38
N ASP A 96 -9.52 10.32 0.20
CA ASP A 96 -9.96 8.93 0.00
C ASP A 96 -8.74 7.99 0.10
N ASN A 97 -8.76 7.07 1.08
CA ASN A 97 -7.72 6.05 1.28
C ASN A 97 -7.99 4.75 0.52
N ARG A 98 -9.02 4.71 -0.33
CA ARG A 98 -9.42 3.48 -1.02
C ARG A 98 -8.50 3.12 -2.15
#